data_AF-A0A6A6HV29-F1
#
_entry.id   AF-A0A6A6HV29-F1
#
_cell.length_a   1.000
_cell.length_b   1.000
_cell.length_c   1.000
_cell.angle_alpha   90.00
_cell.angle_beta   90.00
_cell.angle_gamma   90.00
#
_symmetry.space_group_name_H-M   'P 1'
#
loop_
_entity.id
_entity.type
_entity.pdbx_description
1 polymer ?
#
loop_
_entity_poly.entity_id
_entity_poly.type
_entity_poly.pdbx_seq_one_letter_code
_entity_poly.pdbx_strand_id
1 'polypeptide(L)'
;PEEFHLHAFYLTNRSAFFRAAINGNWKESAERTIKLPAEEPHVFRHYLSLIFFNKLPIKPEVDAGLLIGNAMDTVYRRLFNLYILCDRLQDIAAKNVIITACVEQANSKPGNDDSHFFPEPEEINIIYENTAGDCGMRRMLVDMWAYTRCGV
;
A
#
# COMPACT_ATOMS: atom_id res chain seq x y z
N PRO A 1 17.20 -8.45 9.07
CA PRO A 1 16.73 -9.16 7.86
C PRO A 1 15.75 -10.25 8.30
N GLU A 2 14.73 -10.52 7.51
CA GLU A 2 13.68 -11.47 7.86
C GLU A 2 13.33 -12.36 6.67
N GLU A 3 13.07 -13.64 6.94
CA GLU A 3 12.79 -14.64 5.94
C GLU A 3 11.31 -15.04 5.95
N PHE A 4 10.73 -15.14 4.76
CA PHE A 4 9.35 -15.56 4.55
C PHE A 4 9.33 -16.81 3.67
N HIS A 5 8.82 -17.92 4.21
CA HIS A 5 8.65 -19.16 3.46
C HIS A 5 7.20 -19.31 3.04
N LEU A 6 6.95 -19.31 1.73
CA LEU A 6 5.62 -19.47 1.17
C LEU A 6 5.67 -20.21 -0.16
N HIS A 7 4.53 -20.80 -0.54
CA HIS A 7 4.40 -21.48 -1.82
C HIS A 7 4.37 -20.46 -2.97
N ALA A 8 5.24 -20.65 -3.97
CA ALA A 8 5.43 -19.71 -5.08
C ALA A 8 4.12 -19.32 -5.80
N PHE A 9 3.17 -20.26 -5.90
CA PHE A 9 1.85 -20.05 -6.51
C PHE A 9 1.14 -18.78 -6.01
N TYR A 10 1.19 -18.48 -4.71
CA TYR A 10 0.51 -17.31 -4.15
C TYR A 10 1.07 -15.99 -4.70
N LEU A 11 2.38 -15.94 -4.94
CA LEU A 11 3.06 -14.76 -5.47
C LEU A 11 2.93 -14.69 -6.99
N THR A 12 3.24 -15.77 -7.71
CA THR A 12 3.28 -15.76 -9.18
C THR A 12 1.91 -15.57 -9.80
N ASN A 13 0.83 -15.98 -9.13
CA ASN A 13 -0.52 -15.77 -9.63
C ASN A 13 -0.92 -14.29 -9.62
N ARG A 14 -0.42 -13.49 -8.67
CA ARG A 14 -0.82 -12.10 -8.49
C ARG A 14 0.19 -11.07 -9.01
N SER A 15 1.47 -11.35 -8.85
CA SER A 15 2.56 -10.41 -9.12
C SER A 15 3.32 -10.81 -10.39
N ALA A 16 3.34 -9.90 -11.37
CA ALA A 16 4.13 -10.09 -12.58
C ALA A 16 5.64 -10.11 -12.28
N PHE A 17 6.09 -9.33 -11.30
CA PHE A 17 7.48 -9.36 -10.81
C PHE A 17 7.87 -10.77 -10.33
N PHE A 18 7.11 -11.35 -9.41
CA PHE A 18 7.42 -12.70 -8.90
C PHE A 18 7.28 -13.78 -9.97
N ARG A 19 6.32 -13.64 -10.89
CA ARG A 19 6.18 -14.54 -12.03
C ARG A 19 7.43 -14.52 -12.92
N ALA A 20 7.96 -13.33 -13.22
CA ALA A 20 9.17 -13.18 -14.01
C ALA A 20 10.42 -13.68 -13.27
N ALA A 21 10.53 -13.41 -11.97
CA ALA A 21 11.66 -13.82 -11.14
C ALA A 21 11.74 -15.34 -10.96
N ILE A 22 10.60 -16.01 -10.77
CA ILE A 22 10.53 -17.45 -10.50
C ILE A 22 10.51 -18.28 -11.77
N ASN A 23 9.83 -17.83 -12.83
CA ASN A 23 9.69 -18.61 -14.06
C ASN A 23 10.73 -18.22 -15.14
N GLY A 24 11.56 -17.21 -14.88
CA GLY A 24 12.61 -16.79 -15.78
C GLY A 24 13.90 -17.60 -15.65
N ASN A 25 14.90 -17.24 -16.46
CA ASN A 25 16.25 -17.82 -16.43
C ASN A 25 17.20 -17.09 -15.47
N TRP A 26 16.66 -16.42 -14.45
CA TRP A 26 17.45 -15.66 -13.49
C TRP A 26 17.94 -16.56 -12.35
N LYS A 27 18.97 -16.10 -11.63
CA LYS A 27 19.60 -16.86 -10.52
C LYS A 27 18.58 -17.22 -9.44
N GLU A 28 17.62 -16.34 -9.21
CA GLU A 28 16.52 -16.46 -8.26
C GLU A 28 15.60 -17.65 -8.55
N SER A 29 15.45 -18.03 -9.83
CA SER A 29 14.69 -19.22 -10.25
C SER A 29 15.37 -20.51 -9.79
N ALA A 30 16.70 -20.57 -9.92
CA ALA A 30 17.51 -21.70 -9.47
C ALA A 30 17.62 -21.77 -7.94
N GLU A 31 17.81 -20.62 -7.28
CA GLU A 31 17.99 -20.54 -5.82
C GLU A 31 16.66 -20.55 -5.05
N ARG A 32 15.53 -20.37 -5.73
CA ARG A 32 14.18 -20.24 -5.14
C ARG A 32 14.12 -19.21 -4.00
N THR A 33 14.98 -18.21 -4.06
CA THR A 33 15.17 -17.19 -3.04
C THR A 33 15.19 -15.84 -3.72
N ILE A 34 14.32 -14.93 -3.28
CA ILE A 34 14.21 -13.58 -3.84
C ILE A 34 14.52 -12.60 -2.73
N LYS A 35 15.48 -11.71 -2.98
CA LYS A 35 15.85 -10.64 -2.03
C LYS A 35 15.08 -9.38 -2.37
N LEU A 36 14.43 -8.80 -1.35
CA LEU A 36 13.71 -7.52 -1.44
C LEU A 36 14.41 -6.49 -0.54
N PRO A 37 15.51 -5.86 -1.01
CA PRO A 37 16.36 -5.03 -0.14
C PRO A 37 15.76 -3.66 0.20
N ALA A 38 14.79 -3.18 -0.59
CA ALA A 38 14.19 -1.86 -0.43
C ALA A 38 12.96 -1.85 0.50
N GLU A 39 12.54 -3.01 1.00
CA GLU A 39 11.25 -3.17 1.64
C GLU A 39 11.40 -3.47 3.12
N GLU A 40 10.71 -2.71 3.95
CA GLU A 40 10.66 -3.01 5.37
C GLU A 40 9.86 -4.32 5.61
N PRO A 41 10.35 -5.26 6.44
CA PRO A 41 9.71 -6.55 6.60
C PRO A 41 8.23 -6.49 7.04
N HIS A 42 7.87 -5.46 7.80
CA HIS A 42 6.50 -5.26 8.26
C HIS A 42 5.54 -4.91 7.10
N VAL A 43 5.98 -4.13 6.11
CA VAL A 43 5.19 -3.79 4.91
C VAL A 43 4.96 -5.06 4.08
N PHE A 44 5.98 -5.91 3.95
CA PHE A 44 5.85 -7.18 3.26
C PHE A 44 4.88 -8.15 3.97
N ARG A 45 4.85 -8.16 5.30
CA ARG A 45 3.81 -8.91 6.04
C ARG A 45 2.41 -8.46 5.69
N HIS A 46 2.16 -7.15 5.61
CA HIS A 46 0.85 -6.64 5.23
C HIS A 46 0.45 -7.06 3.81
N TYR A 47 1.41 -7.07 2.88
CA TYR A 47 1.21 -7.62 1.55
C TYR A 47 0.86 -9.11 1.58
N LEU A 48 1.56 -9.92 2.38
CA LEU A 48 1.22 -11.33 2.54
C LEU A 48 -0.18 -11.53 3.13
N SER A 49 -0.56 -10.76 4.15
CA SER A 49 -1.93 -10.78 4.71
C SER A 49 -2.98 -10.48 3.64
N LEU A 50 -2.71 -9.50 2.77
CA LEU A 50 -3.57 -9.15 1.66
C LEU A 50 -3.69 -10.29 0.65
N ILE A 51 -2.58 -10.95 0.29
CA ILE A 51 -2.62 -12.08 -0.66
C ILE A 51 -3.38 -13.27 -0.09
N PHE A 52 -3.09 -13.65 1.15
CA PHE A 52 -3.63 -14.88 1.74
C PHE A 52 -5.10 -14.74 2.14
N PHE A 53 -5.47 -13.59 2.70
CA PHE A 53 -6.81 -13.40 3.28
C PHE A 53 -7.70 -12.50 2.44
N ASN A 54 -7.18 -11.89 1.38
CA ASN A 54 -7.85 -10.86 0.60
C ASN A 54 -8.38 -9.72 1.49
N LYS A 55 -7.66 -9.43 2.57
CA LYS A 55 -8.01 -8.43 3.59
C LYS A 55 -6.80 -7.56 3.87
N LEU A 56 -7.02 -6.24 3.88
CA LEU A 56 -6.03 -5.32 4.40
C LEU A 56 -6.02 -5.40 5.93
N PRO A 57 -4.86 -5.66 6.55
CA PRO A 57 -4.74 -5.64 8.01
C PRO A 57 -4.70 -4.21 8.58
N ILE A 58 -4.76 -3.19 7.72
CA ILE A 58 -4.81 -1.77 8.08
C ILE A 58 -6.29 -1.40 8.16
N LYS A 59 -6.78 -1.16 9.38
CA LYS A 59 -8.18 -0.77 9.59
C LYS A 59 -8.31 0.75 9.57
N PRO A 60 -9.48 1.28 9.17
CA PRO A 60 -9.84 2.64 9.48
C PRO A 60 -9.94 2.80 10.99
N GLU A 61 -8.99 3.51 11.58
CA GLU A 61 -8.98 3.86 12.99
C GLU A 61 -8.91 5.39 13.10
N VAL A 62 -9.51 5.94 14.17
CA VAL A 62 -9.13 7.28 14.63
C VAL A 62 -7.66 7.17 14.97
N ASP A 63 -6.79 7.86 14.24
CA ASP A 63 -5.36 7.56 14.19
C ASP A 63 -4.77 7.43 15.61
N ALA A 64 -4.62 6.19 16.09
CA ALA A 64 -4.09 5.95 17.43
C ALA A 64 -2.62 6.45 17.50
N GLY A 65 -1.93 6.57 16.36
CA GLY A 65 -0.62 7.22 16.24
C GLY A 65 -0.61 8.68 16.71
N LEU A 66 -1.69 9.44 16.47
CA LEU A 66 -1.86 10.79 17.04
C LEU A 66 -2.05 10.75 18.57
N LEU A 67 -2.69 9.70 19.10
CA LEU A 67 -2.91 9.52 20.55
C LEU A 67 -1.67 8.99 21.29
N ILE A 68 -0.81 8.21 20.62
CA ILE A 68 0.41 7.61 21.18
C ILE A 68 1.65 8.49 20.89
N GLY A 69 1.47 9.64 20.24
CA GLY A 69 2.55 10.61 19.99
C GLY A 69 3.51 10.22 18.86
N ASN A 70 3.14 9.28 18.00
CA ASN A 70 3.87 8.98 16.76
C ASN A 70 3.11 9.52 15.56
N ALA A 71 3.18 10.85 15.36
CA ALA A 71 2.62 11.55 14.20
C ALA A 71 3.14 11.03 12.85
N MET A 72 4.15 10.15 12.85
CA MET A 72 4.69 9.54 11.65
C MET A 72 4.01 8.22 11.26
N ASP A 73 3.21 7.56 12.10
CA ASP A 73 2.60 6.24 11.79
C ASP A 73 1.07 6.31 11.60
N THR A 74 0.66 7.07 10.60
CA THR A 74 -0.75 7.26 10.23
C THR A 74 -1.30 6.09 9.41
N VAL A 75 -2.62 6.00 9.27
CA VAL A 75 -3.27 5.04 8.35
C VAL A 75 -2.82 5.27 6.91
N TYR A 76 -2.76 6.54 6.45
CA TYR A 76 -2.37 6.85 5.07
C TYR A 76 -0.93 6.46 4.77
N ARG A 77 0.01 6.72 5.68
CA ARG A 77 1.41 6.31 5.47
C ARG A 77 1.57 4.80 5.33
N ARG A 78 0.85 4.04 6.16
CA ARG A 78 0.83 2.56 6.08
C ARG A 78 0.24 2.08 4.75
N LEU A 79 -0.85 2.68 4.30
CA LEU A 79 -1.46 2.37 2.99
C LEU A 79 -0.55 2.75 1.82
N PHE A 80 0.12 3.90 1.87
CA PHE A 80 1.01 4.38 0.81
C PHE A 80 2.28 3.56 0.68
N ASN A 81 2.92 3.20 1.80
CA ASN A 81 4.07 2.31 1.80
C ASN A 81 3.70 0.94 1.21
N LEU A 82 2.53 0.40 1.57
CA LEU A 82 2.04 -0.85 0.99
C LEU A 82 1.73 -0.72 -0.50
N TYR A 83 1.17 0.41 -0.94
CA TYR A 83 0.91 0.68 -2.35
C TYR A 83 2.21 0.71 -3.17
N ILE A 84 3.25 1.38 -2.66
CA ILE A 84 4.56 1.47 -3.30
C ILE A 84 5.18 0.08 -3.47
N LEU A 85 5.13 -0.75 -2.43
CA LEU A 85 5.54 -2.16 -2.52
C LEU A 85 4.75 -2.88 -3.63
N CYS A 86 3.42 -2.76 -3.64
CA CYS A 86 2.58 -3.42 -4.63
C CYS A 86 2.82 -2.90 -6.07
N ASP A 87 3.21 -1.63 -6.23
CA ASP A 87 3.64 -1.03 -7.49
C ASP A 87 4.93 -1.67 -8.00
N ARG A 88 5.95 -1.78 -7.15
CA ARG A 88 7.22 -2.47 -7.46
C ARG A 88 7.02 -3.94 -7.77
N LEU A 89 6.14 -4.61 -7.02
CA LEU A 89 5.78 -6.00 -7.24
C LEU A 89 4.82 -6.20 -8.43
N GLN A 90 4.32 -5.13 -9.04
CA GLN A 90 3.38 -5.19 -10.15
C GLN A 90 2.13 -6.04 -9.83
N ASP A 91 1.59 -5.93 -8.60
CA ASP A 91 0.30 -6.54 -8.22
C ASP A 91 -0.81 -5.48 -8.35
N ILE A 92 -1.46 -5.46 -9.52
CA ILE A 92 -2.53 -4.50 -9.85
C ILE A 92 -3.75 -4.70 -8.92
N ALA A 93 -4.08 -5.94 -8.57
CA ALA A 93 -5.23 -6.24 -7.73
C ALA A 93 -5.02 -5.69 -6.32
N ALA A 94 -3.82 -5.86 -5.75
CA ALA A 94 -3.47 -5.30 -4.46
C ALA A 94 -3.52 -3.77 -4.46
N LYS A 95 -2.96 -3.12 -5.49
CA LYS A 95 -3.02 -1.66 -5.65
C LYS A 95 -4.46 -1.13 -5.64
N ASN A 96 -5.38 -1.80 -6.33
CA ASN A 96 -6.80 -1.39 -6.38
C ASN A 96 -7.49 -1.55 -5.03
N VAL A 97 -7.19 -2.62 -4.29
CA VAL A 97 -7.71 -2.81 -2.93
C VAL A 97 -7.23 -1.70 -2.01
N ILE A 98 -5.97 -1.28 -2.12
CA ILE A 98 -5.41 -0.19 -1.30
C ILE A 98 -6.03 1.17 -1.65
N ILE A 99 -6.25 1.47 -2.94
CA ILE A 99 -6.98 2.68 -3.36
C ILE A 99 -8.39 2.69 -2.77
N THR A 100 -9.08 1.55 -2.79
CA THR A 100 -10.42 1.42 -2.19
C THR A 100 -10.38 1.72 -0.69
N ALA A 101 -9.39 1.18 0.03
CA ALA A 101 -9.22 1.46 1.45
C ALA A 101 -8.90 2.94 1.75
N CYS A 102 -8.15 3.63 0.90
CA CYS A 102 -7.94 5.08 1.04
C CYS A 102 -9.25 5.86 0.89
N VAL A 103 -10.11 5.47 -0.05
CA VAL A 103 -11.45 6.10 -0.21
C VAL A 103 -12.36 5.79 0.98
N GLU A 104 -12.33 4.56 1.49
CA GLU A 104 -13.06 4.20 2.71
C GLU A 104 -12.57 5.00 3.93
N GLN A 105 -11.26 5.20 4.07
CA GLN A 105 -10.67 6.04 5.11
C GLN A 105 -11.14 7.50 4.99
N ALA A 106 -11.11 8.08 3.80
CA ALA A 106 -11.55 9.46 3.56
C ALA A 106 -13.04 9.68 3.86
N ASN A 107 -13.85 8.64 3.70
CA ASN A 107 -15.29 8.64 4.01
C ASN A 107 -15.59 8.23 5.46
N SER A 108 -14.57 7.77 6.22
CA SER A 108 -14.75 7.44 7.63
C SER A 108 -15.01 8.73 8.42
N LYS A 109 -16.06 8.74 9.24
CA LYS A 109 -16.40 9.87 10.12
C LYS A 109 -15.94 9.55 11.54
N PRO A 110 -14.78 10.05 11.97
CA PRO A 110 -14.37 9.93 13.37
C PRO A 110 -15.23 10.88 14.23
N GLY A 111 -16.39 10.41 14.68
CA GLY A 111 -17.29 11.16 15.57
C GLY A 111 -18.42 11.90 14.84
N ASN A 112 -18.93 12.98 15.45
CA ASN A 112 -20.07 13.76 14.94
C ASN A 112 -19.65 14.90 13.98
N ASP A 113 -18.38 14.97 13.61
CA ASP A 113 -17.89 16.02 12.70
C ASP A 113 -17.95 15.52 11.24
N ASP A 114 -18.39 16.39 10.35
CA ASP A 114 -18.46 16.13 8.90
C ASP A 114 -17.10 16.37 8.21
N SER A 115 -16.02 16.44 8.99
CA SER A 115 -14.67 16.61 8.47
C SER A 115 -14.19 15.35 7.75
N HIS A 116 -13.75 15.54 6.50
CA HIS A 116 -13.09 14.50 5.74
C HIS A 116 -11.66 14.27 6.26
N PHE A 117 -11.29 13.00 6.43
CA PHE A 117 -9.95 12.64 6.86
C PHE A 117 -9.07 12.38 5.64
N PHE A 118 -8.44 13.42 5.10
CA PHE A 118 -7.55 13.35 3.92
C PHE A 118 -6.08 13.26 4.31
N PRO A 119 -5.21 12.72 3.43
CA PRO A 119 -3.78 12.64 3.70
C PRO A 119 -3.11 14.03 3.74
N GLU A 120 -2.13 14.18 4.62
CA GLU A 120 -1.32 15.39 4.78
C GLU A 120 -0.30 15.54 3.63
N PRO A 121 0.17 16.77 3.34
CA PRO A 121 1.16 17.02 2.27
C PRO A 121 2.41 16.12 2.34
N GLU A 122 2.91 15.85 3.54
CA GLU A 122 4.06 14.99 3.80
C GLU A 122 3.82 13.55 3.34
N GLU A 123 2.59 13.05 3.50
CA GLU A 123 2.21 11.70 3.10
C GLU A 123 2.03 11.61 1.58
N ILE A 124 1.47 12.66 0.98
CA ILE A 124 1.31 12.77 -0.47
C ILE A 124 2.68 12.70 -1.16
N ASN A 125 3.68 13.40 -0.61
CA ASN A 125 5.05 13.39 -1.14
C ASN A 125 5.63 11.97 -1.21
N ILE A 126 5.31 11.09 -0.26
CA ILE A 126 5.76 9.69 -0.28
C ILE A 126 5.36 8.99 -1.58
N ILE A 127 4.11 9.19 -2.02
CA ILE A 127 3.62 8.61 -3.29
C ILE A 127 4.33 9.25 -4.49
N TYR A 128 4.48 10.58 -4.51
CA TYR A 128 5.09 11.28 -5.64
C TYR A 128 6.59 10.99 -5.81
N GLU A 129 7.30 10.71 -4.72
CA GLU A 129 8.73 10.37 -4.74
C GLU A 129 8.98 8.91 -5.12
N ASN A 130 8.06 8.00 -4.82
CA ASN A 130 8.30 6.55 -4.91
C ASN A 130 7.53 5.82 -6.01
N THR A 131 6.72 6.52 -6.79
CA THR A 131 5.99 5.96 -7.94
C THR A 131 6.40 6.66 -9.23
N ALA A 132 6.23 6.01 -10.39
CA ALA A 132 6.51 6.64 -11.67
C ALA A 132 5.23 7.18 -12.33
N GLY A 133 5.33 8.34 -12.99
CA GLY A 133 4.34 8.84 -13.95
C GLY A 133 2.90 8.96 -13.43
N ASP A 134 1.94 8.70 -14.33
CA ASP A 134 0.51 8.59 -14.01
C ASP A 134 0.23 7.23 -13.38
N CYS A 135 -0.19 7.23 -12.11
CA CYS A 135 -0.55 6.02 -11.38
C CYS A 135 -1.89 6.21 -10.66
N GLY A 136 -2.60 5.11 -10.40
CA GLY A 136 -3.94 5.13 -9.79
C GLY A 136 -4.00 5.92 -8.48
N MET A 137 -2.98 5.79 -7.63
CA MET A 137 -2.90 6.54 -6.37
C MET A 137 -2.77 8.05 -6.58
N ARG A 138 -1.93 8.51 -7.51
CA ARG A 138 -1.79 9.96 -7.80
C ARG A 138 -3.09 10.56 -8.31
N ARG A 139 -3.82 9.85 -9.18
CA ARG A 139 -5.15 10.30 -9.66
C ARG A 139 -6.14 10.42 -8.51
N MET A 140 -6.21 9.40 -7.66
CA MET A 140 -7.07 9.44 -6.46
C MET A 140 -6.72 10.62 -5.54
N LEU A 141 -5.44 10.91 -5.31
CA LEU A 141 -5.02 12.05 -4.49
C LEU A 141 -5.45 13.38 -5.11
N VAL A 142 -5.32 13.54 -6.43
CA VAL A 142 -5.82 14.73 -7.14
C VAL A 142 -7.34 14.85 -6.98
N ASP A 143 -8.08 13.76 -7.13
CA ASP A 143 -9.55 13.76 -7.00
C ASP A 143 -9.98 14.16 -5.57
N MET A 144 -9.31 13.64 -4.54
CA MET A 144 -9.55 14.00 -3.14
C MET A 144 -9.30 15.50 -2.88
N TRP A 145 -8.21 16.05 -3.42
CA TRP A 145 -7.86 17.47 -3.26
C TRP A 145 -8.74 18.41 -4.09
N ALA A 146 -9.22 17.96 -5.25
CA ALA A 146 -10.19 18.72 -6.02
C ALA A 146 -11.54 18.78 -5.27
N TYR A 147 -11.96 17.67 -4.67
CA TYR A 147 -13.18 17.59 -3.88
C TYR A 147 -13.17 18.54 -2.67
N THR A 148 -12.06 18.62 -1.91
CA THR A 148 -11.95 19.57 -0.77
C THR A 148 -12.10 21.03 -1.16
N ARG A 149 -11.62 21.42 -2.35
CA ARG A 149 -11.63 22.82 -2.81
C ARG A 149 -12.89 23.22 -3.56
N CYS A 150 -13.58 22.26 -4.16
CA CYS A 150 -14.79 22.49 -4.94
C CYS A 150 -16.09 22.31 -4.12
N GLY A 151 -16.00 22.15 -2.81
CA GLY A 151 -17.11 21.86 -1.89
C GLY A 151 -18.41 22.58 -2.28
N VAL A 152 -19.33 21.79 -2.83
CA VAL A 152 -20.76 22.07 -3.01
C VAL A 152 -21.51 21.67 -1.76
#